data_AF-M6D680-F1
#
_entry.id   AF-M6D680-F1
#
_cell.length_a   1.000
_cell.length_b   1.000
_cell.length_c   1.000
_cell.angle_alpha   90.00
_cell.angle_beta   90.00
_cell.angle_gamma   90.00
#
_symmetry.space_group_name_H-M   'P 1'
#
loop_
_entity.id
_entity.type
_entity.pdbx_description
1 polymer ?
#
loop_
_entity_poly.entity_id
_entity_poly.type
_entity_poly.pdbx_seq_one_letter_code
_entity_poly.pdbx_strand_id
1 'polypeptide(L)'
;MRARFLFFLVGFGMLCKPIEVHNPAIPFSDAWWETTFVRCILGELDVCLPGPAVSGSLSTKFVSNNPGAVTSSDLTWRSDTAGPYDIRIDSSSCTSGTSLTTGTAIANTDNMTAINASLLPLGASYVRVCVTDPEEDLTGSGIFRIVRDDTYPTAGTNPSGGAYNSSQNVSIICSDTGGAGCDKISYVTDTSTPDIDGVSGTINVGTQYSTPINVAANSSTSFKYVARDKAGNVSTVSTSDITVDTVTPTISAVTPSDGTTGVALSPGSLTLSFAEPMNTGLTMSMATEIYNGTSWVTIPNSNTIFDWQDAQTLVITVSWVYFPEESQIRWTIPASSLQDEAGNAVSHQSTFTTTTGAPVSGAQVYSGPTAHGIYTSDITTTDSSTGLVWKTCWEGRVGPGCASGSATNTSWAAALDACAYLNTVHGPGIGYADRENWRLPRAEELYSLVEGVADPYINTTAFPNPVSPATWTASRGISGSPMDQFARTVVFMYGSLNQFDKSLSYAIHCVSD
;
A
#
# COMPACT_ATOMS: atom_id res chain seq x y z
N MET A 1 -19.95 -44.39 38.67
CA MET A 1 -19.75 -44.64 37.22
C MET A 1 -18.52 -43.90 36.63
N ARG A 2 -17.52 -43.48 37.42
CA ARG A 2 -16.34 -42.71 36.95
C ARG A 2 -15.03 -43.52 36.87
N ALA A 3 -14.96 -44.71 37.46
CA ALA A 3 -13.76 -45.56 37.42
C ALA A 3 -13.72 -46.57 36.26
N ARG A 4 -14.85 -46.77 35.55
CA ARG A 4 -14.93 -47.65 34.36
C ARG A 4 -14.80 -46.90 33.02
N PHE A 5 -14.76 -45.57 33.07
CA PHE A 5 -14.62 -44.70 31.88
C PHE A 5 -13.15 -44.45 31.50
N LEU A 6 -12.22 -44.62 32.45
CA LEU A 6 -10.79 -44.37 32.23
C LEU A 6 -10.05 -45.55 31.56
N PHE A 7 -10.57 -46.78 31.69
CA PHE A 7 -9.90 -47.99 31.18
C PHE A 7 -10.14 -48.28 29.69
N PHE A 8 -11.08 -47.59 29.04
CA PHE A 8 -11.33 -47.72 27.60
C PHE A 8 -10.49 -46.75 26.74
N LEU A 9 -9.83 -45.77 27.37
CA LEU A 9 -9.11 -44.67 26.71
C LEU A 9 -7.65 -44.99 26.33
N VAL A 10 -7.08 -46.12 26.79
CA VAL A 10 -5.63 -46.39 26.64
C VAL A 10 -5.31 -47.40 25.53
N GLY A 11 -6.31 -47.99 24.88
CA GLY A 11 -6.11 -49.10 23.93
C GLY A 11 -5.95 -48.75 22.45
N PHE A 12 -6.28 -47.53 22.01
CA PHE A 12 -6.42 -47.21 20.57
C PHE A 12 -5.68 -45.94 20.16
N GLY A 13 -4.53 -45.69 20.79
CA GLY A 13 -3.70 -44.52 20.54
C GLY A 13 -2.41 -44.85 19.80
N MET A 14 -2.42 -45.65 18.73
CA MET A 14 -1.26 -45.73 17.84
C MET A 14 -1.63 -46.30 16.47
N LEU A 15 -1.23 -45.54 15.44
CA LEU A 15 -1.20 -45.85 13.99
C LEU A 15 -2.45 -45.51 13.16
N CYS A 16 -2.66 -44.20 12.92
CA CYS A 16 -2.87 -43.58 11.60
C CYS A 16 -3.18 -42.07 11.76
N LYS A 17 -2.64 -41.21 10.88
CA LYS A 17 -3.08 -39.80 10.70
C LYS A 17 -3.98 -39.71 9.47
N PRO A 18 -5.23 -39.24 9.62
CA PRO A 18 -5.90 -38.41 8.59
C PRO A 18 -6.76 -37.29 9.26
N ILE A 19 -6.70 -36.00 8.89
CA ILE A 19 -7.24 -35.30 7.70
C ILE A 19 -8.71 -35.65 7.37
N GLU A 20 -9.53 -34.59 7.37
CA GLU A 20 -10.96 -34.44 7.01
C GLU A 20 -12.08 -34.67 8.04
N VAL A 21 -13.07 -33.79 7.93
CA VAL A 21 -14.03 -33.32 8.96
C VAL A 21 -15.30 -34.19 9.07
N HIS A 22 -15.27 -35.40 8.53
CA HIS A 22 -16.42 -36.33 8.48
C HIS A 22 -16.00 -37.75 8.89
N ASN A 23 -15.46 -37.92 10.11
CA ASN A 23 -15.12 -39.23 10.64
C ASN A 23 -15.80 -39.49 12.00
N PRO A 24 -16.80 -40.40 12.07
CA PRO A 24 -17.55 -40.69 13.30
C PRO A 24 -16.71 -41.36 14.40
N ALA A 25 -15.46 -41.77 14.11
CA ALA A 25 -14.53 -42.34 15.09
C ALA A 25 -13.77 -41.29 15.92
N ILE A 26 -13.89 -39.99 15.61
CA ILE A 26 -13.21 -38.89 16.32
C ILE A 26 -14.17 -38.29 17.36
N PRO A 27 -13.90 -38.42 18.69
CA PRO A 27 -14.74 -37.82 19.72
C PRO A 27 -14.91 -36.30 19.52
N PHE A 28 -16.15 -35.82 19.68
CA PHE A 28 -16.59 -34.40 19.60
C PHE A 28 -16.60 -33.74 18.21
N SER A 29 -16.37 -34.49 17.12
CA SER A 29 -16.62 -33.99 15.76
C SER A 29 -18.11 -33.90 15.44
N ASP A 30 -18.49 -33.13 14.40
CA ASP A 30 -19.90 -33.03 13.95
C ASP A 30 -20.50 -34.41 13.63
N ALA A 31 -19.72 -35.28 12.98
CA ALA A 31 -20.14 -36.66 12.69
C ALA A 31 -20.24 -37.55 13.94
N TRP A 32 -19.50 -37.23 15.02
CA TRP A 32 -19.56 -37.94 16.30
C TRP A 32 -20.81 -37.58 17.10
N TRP A 33 -21.19 -36.29 17.11
CA TRP A 33 -22.46 -35.84 17.67
C TRP A 33 -23.67 -36.48 16.98
N GLU A 34 -23.54 -36.78 15.69
CA GLU A 34 -24.58 -37.45 14.90
C GLU A 34 -24.63 -38.99 15.07
N THR A 35 -23.74 -39.61 15.86
CA THR A 35 -23.74 -41.08 16.05
C THR A 35 -24.91 -41.56 16.89
N THR A 36 -25.45 -42.73 16.54
CA THR A 36 -26.61 -43.35 17.23
C THR A 36 -26.41 -43.50 18.74
N PHE A 37 -25.18 -43.76 19.18
CA PHE A 37 -24.85 -43.88 20.61
C PHE A 37 -24.88 -42.55 21.36
N VAL A 38 -24.30 -41.49 20.79
CA VAL A 38 -24.29 -40.14 21.40
C VAL A 38 -25.69 -39.54 21.37
N ARG A 39 -26.41 -39.70 20.26
CA ARG A 39 -27.81 -39.31 20.12
C ARG A 39 -28.72 -40.05 21.11
N CYS A 40 -28.49 -41.34 21.39
CA CYS A 40 -29.21 -42.06 22.46
C CYS A 40 -28.93 -41.52 23.87
N ILE A 41 -27.67 -41.18 24.20
CA ILE A 41 -27.31 -40.63 25.52
C ILE A 41 -27.85 -39.20 25.72
N LEU A 42 -27.98 -38.43 24.63
CA LEU A 42 -28.58 -37.10 24.63
C LEU A 42 -30.13 -37.12 24.56
N GLY A 43 -30.74 -38.28 24.32
CA GLY A 43 -32.19 -38.45 24.21
C GLY A 43 -32.78 -38.05 22.85
N GLU A 44 -32.00 -38.15 21.77
CA GLU A 44 -32.37 -37.80 20.38
C GLU A 44 -32.79 -39.00 19.51
N LEU A 45 -32.86 -40.22 20.06
CA LEU A 45 -33.23 -41.45 19.34
C LEU A 45 -34.33 -42.24 20.07
N ASP A 46 -35.32 -42.69 19.28
CA ASP A 46 -36.56 -43.36 19.70
C ASP A 46 -36.39 -44.64 20.52
N VAL A 47 -35.18 -45.22 20.61
CA VAL A 47 -34.95 -46.55 21.20
C VAL A 47 -34.44 -46.49 22.66
N CYS A 48 -34.10 -45.31 23.19
CA CYS A 48 -33.27 -45.21 24.39
C CYS A 48 -33.92 -44.55 25.63
N LEU A 49 -35.20 -44.18 25.59
CA LEU A 49 -35.95 -43.72 26.77
C LEU A 49 -37.31 -44.46 26.84
N PRO A 50 -37.73 -44.97 28.01
CA PRO A 50 -39.08 -45.50 28.17
C PRO A 50 -40.10 -44.35 28.11
N GLY A 51 -41.02 -44.38 27.14
CA GLY A 51 -42.08 -43.39 26.95
C GLY A 51 -42.47 -43.17 25.48
N PRO A 52 -43.42 -42.28 25.18
CA PRO A 52 -43.86 -41.98 23.81
C PRO A 52 -42.74 -41.53 22.87
N ALA A 53 -42.68 -42.06 21.65
CA ALA A 53 -41.79 -41.59 20.61
C ALA A 53 -42.30 -40.25 20.05
N VAL A 54 -41.39 -39.30 19.84
CA VAL A 54 -41.70 -37.95 19.34
C VAL A 54 -40.80 -37.62 18.17
N SER A 55 -41.39 -37.33 17.01
CA SER A 55 -40.69 -36.97 15.78
C SER A 55 -41.23 -35.68 15.19
N GLY A 56 -40.42 -34.97 14.41
CA GLY A 56 -40.81 -33.69 13.85
C GLY A 56 -39.70 -32.99 13.07
N SER A 57 -39.98 -31.78 12.62
CA SER A 57 -39.00 -30.92 11.94
C SER A 57 -39.36 -29.45 12.08
N LEU A 58 -38.32 -28.62 12.06
CA LEU A 58 -38.43 -27.16 12.01
C LEU A 58 -38.51 -26.70 10.56
N SER A 59 -39.33 -25.68 10.28
CA SER A 59 -39.38 -25.04 8.94
C SER A 59 -38.06 -24.36 8.56
N THR A 60 -37.35 -23.81 9.55
CA THR A 60 -35.95 -23.38 9.43
C THR A 60 -35.15 -23.73 10.69
N LYS A 61 -33.85 -24.02 10.54
CA LYS A 61 -32.95 -24.24 11.68
C LYS A 61 -32.34 -22.94 12.23
N PHE A 62 -32.47 -21.83 11.50
CA PHE A 62 -31.84 -20.55 11.82
C PHE A 62 -32.90 -19.47 11.85
N VAL A 63 -32.88 -18.66 12.91
CA VAL A 63 -33.81 -17.54 13.11
C VAL A 63 -33.05 -16.33 13.62
N SER A 64 -33.61 -15.14 13.43
CA SER A 64 -33.03 -13.88 13.89
C SER A 64 -34.09 -12.99 14.51
N ASN A 65 -33.69 -12.19 15.50
CA ASN A 65 -34.55 -11.15 16.04
C ASN A 65 -34.45 -9.81 15.28
N ASN A 66 -33.60 -9.74 14.23
CA ASN A 66 -33.51 -8.55 13.39
C ASN A 66 -34.77 -8.36 12.54
N PRO A 67 -35.23 -7.11 12.36
CA PRO A 67 -36.35 -6.81 11.46
C PRO A 67 -36.05 -7.23 10.03
N GLY A 68 -37.01 -7.89 9.37
CA GLY A 68 -36.86 -8.35 7.98
C GLY A 68 -36.09 -9.66 7.80
N ALA A 69 -35.53 -10.23 8.87
CA ALA A 69 -34.95 -11.57 8.88
C ALA A 69 -36.01 -12.63 9.26
N VAL A 70 -35.61 -13.90 9.34
CA VAL A 70 -36.53 -15.00 9.68
C VAL A 70 -36.79 -15.00 11.19
N THR A 71 -37.89 -14.38 11.63
CA THR A 71 -38.16 -14.15 13.06
C THR A 71 -38.72 -15.34 13.82
N SER A 72 -39.17 -16.38 13.12
CA SER A 72 -39.75 -17.57 13.74
C SER A 72 -39.53 -18.82 12.90
N SER A 73 -39.55 -19.97 13.56
CA SER A 73 -39.55 -21.29 12.92
C SER A 73 -40.74 -22.10 13.41
N ASP A 74 -41.47 -22.73 12.50
CA ASP A 74 -42.58 -23.61 12.85
C ASP A 74 -42.04 -25.02 13.11
N LEU A 75 -42.27 -25.51 14.32
CA LEU A 75 -42.03 -26.90 14.68
C LEU A 75 -43.30 -27.71 14.39
N THR A 76 -43.24 -28.56 13.37
CA THR A 76 -44.28 -29.57 13.13
C THR A 76 -43.80 -30.90 13.70
N TRP A 77 -44.55 -31.46 14.65
CA TRP A 77 -44.16 -32.65 15.40
C TRP A 77 -45.36 -33.57 15.68
N ARG A 78 -45.10 -34.86 15.91
CA ARG A 78 -46.11 -35.85 16.30
C ARG A 78 -45.56 -36.78 17.37
N SER A 79 -46.46 -37.39 18.14
CA SER A 79 -46.12 -38.49 19.04
C SER A 79 -46.92 -39.73 18.69
N ASP A 80 -46.36 -40.92 18.90
CA ASP A 80 -47.04 -42.20 18.69
C ASP A 80 -48.14 -42.48 19.72
N THR A 81 -48.09 -41.83 20.88
CA THR A 81 -49.09 -41.93 21.97
C THR A 81 -49.84 -40.61 22.16
N ALA A 82 -51.11 -40.69 22.61
CA ALA A 82 -51.90 -39.53 23.01
C ALA A 82 -51.63 -39.17 24.47
N GLY A 83 -51.49 -37.90 24.80
CA GLY A 83 -51.17 -37.49 26.17
C GLY A 83 -50.87 -36.00 26.33
N PRO A 84 -50.79 -35.47 27.56
CA PRO A 84 -50.36 -34.11 27.79
C PRO A 84 -48.93 -33.91 27.28
N TYR A 85 -48.68 -32.74 26.69
CA TYR A 85 -47.35 -32.35 26.24
C TYR A 85 -46.89 -31.02 26.84
N ASP A 86 -45.58 -30.86 26.94
CA ASP A 86 -44.89 -29.61 27.30
C ASP A 86 -43.71 -29.41 26.34
N ILE A 87 -43.75 -28.31 25.57
CA ILE A 87 -42.65 -27.90 24.70
C ILE A 87 -41.78 -26.94 25.48
N ARG A 88 -40.49 -27.26 25.61
CA ARG A 88 -39.55 -26.53 26.46
C ARG A 88 -38.33 -26.08 25.68
N ILE A 89 -37.84 -24.88 25.96
CA ILE A 89 -36.63 -24.29 25.38
C ILE A 89 -35.47 -24.41 26.39
N ASP A 90 -34.27 -24.68 25.87
CA ASP A 90 -33.02 -24.83 26.64
C ASP A 90 -33.13 -25.86 27.77
N SER A 91 -33.82 -26.97 27.48
CA SER A 91 -34.09 -28.02 28.45
C SER A 91 -33.17 -29.23 28.25
N SER A 92 -32.53 -29.65 29.33
CA SER A 92 -31.78 -30.90 29.41
C SER A 92 -32.68 -32.11 29.73
N SER A 93 -33.91 -31.88 30.19
CA SER A 93 -34.92 -32.89 30.53
C SER A 93 -36.33 -32.31 30.38
N CYS A 94 -37.35 -33.16 30.51
CA CYS A 94 -38.76 -32.72 30.52
C CYS A 94 -39.20 -31.93 31.76
N THR A 95 -38.26 -31.59 32.63
CA THR A 95 -38.51 -30.86 33.88
C THR A 95 -37.62 -29.62 34.03
N SER A 96 -36.70 -29.39 33.09
CA SER A 96 -35.75 -28.27 33.11
C SER A 96 -36.01 -27.30 31.94
N GLY A 97 -35.38 -26.13 31.96
CA GLY A 97 -35.64 -25.09 30.95
C GLY A 97 -37.03 -24.45 31.07
N THR A 98 -37.35 -23.58 30.12
CA THR A 98 -38.58 -22.77 30.13
C THR A 98 -39.67 -23.45 29.32
N SER A 99 -40.85 -23.64 29.90
CA SER A 99 -42.03 -24.11 29.19
C SER A 99 -42.54 -23.02 28.24
N LEU A 100 -42.63 -23.38 26.95
CA LEU A 100 -43.10 -22.52 25.87
C LEU A 100 -44.61 -22.67 25.67
N THR A 101 -45.08 -23.91 25.59
CA THR A 101 -46.49 -24.22 25.39
C THR A 101 -46.82 -25.61 25.91
N THR A 102 -48.01 -25.77 26.46
CA THR A 102 -48.54 -27.05 26.94
C THR A 102 -49.87 -27.34 26.27
N GLY A 103 -50.21 -28.62 26.18
CA GLY A 103 -51.46 -29.05 25.56
C GLY A 103 -51.67 -30.54 25.69
N THR A 104 -52.50 -31.11 24.83
CA THR A 104 -52.75 -32.55 24.75
C THR A 104 -52.59 -32.99 23.30
N ALA A 105 -51.69 -33.93 23.06
CA ALA A 105 -51.44 -34.50 21.75
C ALA A 105 -52.42 -35.66 21.50
N ILE A 106 -52.85 -35.78 20.24
CA ILE A 106 -53.52 -36.97 19.74
C ILE A 106 -52.45 -37.86 19.10
N ALA A 107 -52.51 -39.15 19.38
CA ALA A 107 -51.60 -40.14 18.80
C ALA A 107 -51.53 -40.00 17.27
N ASN A 108 -50.31 -40.00 16.74
CA ASN A 108 -49.96 -39.95 15.33
C ASN A 108 -50.55 -38.75 14.55
N THR A 109 -50.88 -37.66 15.24
CA THR A 109 -51.38 -36.42 14.62
C THR A 109 -50.33 -35.32 14.69
N ASP A 110 -50.16 -34.57 13.60
CA ASP A 110 -49.23 -33.45 13.56
C ASP A 110 -49.74 -32.29 14.43
N ASN A 111 -48.87 -31.82 15.31
CA ASN A 111 -49.01 -30.63 16.12
C ASN A 111 -48.03 -29.58 15.60
N MET A 112 -48.45 -28.32 15.60
CA MET A 112 -47.64 -27.20 15.11
C MET A 112 -47.42 -26.19 16.23
N THR A 113 -46.19 -25.69 16.35
CA THR A 113 -45.85 -24.63 17.31
C THR A 113 -44.83 -23.69 16.69
N ALA A 114 -45.16 -22.40 16.67
CA ALA A 114 -44.24 -21.36 16.23
C ALA A 114 -43.23 -21.01 17.34
N ILE A 115 -41.95 -21.02 17.00
CA ILE A 115 -40.84 -20.70 17.90
C ILE A 115 -40.26 -19.37 17.46
N ASN A 116 -40.51 -18.31 18.24
CA ASN A 116 -40.02 -16.97 17.96
C ASN A 116 -38.55 -16.82 18.39
N ALA A 117 -37.75 -16.13 17.58
CA ALA A 117 -36.34 -15.84 17.87
C ALA A 117 -36.16 -15.09 19.19
N SER A 118 -37.09 -14.19 19.54
CA SER A 118 -37.07 -13.43 20.79
C SER A 118 -37.12 -14.29 22.06
N LEU A 119 -37.57 -15.54 21.95
CA LEU A 119 -37.66 -16.50 23.06
C LEU A 119 -36.39 -17.35 23.21
N LEU A 120 -35.47 -17.29 22.25
CA LEU A 120 -34.23 -18.05 22.24
C LEU A 120 -33.05 -17.17 22.71
N PRO A 121 -32.09 -17.70 23.48
CA PRO A 121 -30.79 -17.05 23.65
C PRO A 121 -30.03 -16.97 22.31
N LEU A 122 -29.03 -16.11 22.23
CA LEU A 122 -28.12 -16.06 21.07
C LEU A 122 -27.33 -17.37 20.94
N GLY A 123 -27.14 -17.85 19.71
CA GLY A 123 -26.45 -19.09 19.41
C GLY A 123 -27.37 -20.30 19.36
N ALA A 124 -26.81 -21.49 19.56
CA ALA A 124 -27.53 -22.75 19.45
C ALA A 124 -28.36 -23.06 20.70
N SER A 125 -29.64 -23.35 20.46
CA SER A 125 -30.62 -23.81 21.45
C SER A 125 -31.25 -25.13 21.04
N TYR A 126 -31.82 -25.82 22.02
CA TYR A 126 -32.53 -27.08 21.81
C TYR A 126 -33.96 -26.96 22.31
N VAL A 127 -34.90 -27.26 21.42
CA VAL A 127 -36.32 -27.32 21.71
C VAL A 127 -36.66 -28.77 21.99
N ARG A 128 -37.20 -29.04 23.18
CA ARG A 128 -37.62 -30.38 23.59
C ARG A 128 -39.13 -30.42 23.63
N VAL A 129 -39.71 -31.40 22.95
CA VAL A 129 -41.12 -31.72 23.08
C VAL A 129 -41.22 -32.93 24.00
N CYS A 130 -41.92 -32.79 25.12
CA CYS A 130 -42.15 -33.85 26.08
C CYS A 130 -43.59 -34.29 26.05
N VAL A 131 -43.84 -35.60 25.95
CA VAL A 131 -45.19 -36.18 25.95
C VAL A 131 -45.26 -37.25 27.01
N THR A 132 -46.25 -37.16 27.90
CA THR A 132 -46.47 -38.13 28.97
C THR A 132 -47.61 -39.06 28.59
N ASP A 133 -47.35 -40.37 28.63
CA ASP A 133 -48.36 -41.41 28.48
C ASP A 133 -49.29 -41.39 29.70
N PRO A 134 -50.61 -41.17 29.54
CA PRO A 134 -51.54 -41.10 30.67
C PRO A 134 -51.85 -42.47 31.30
N GLU A 135 -51.57 -43.59 30.62
CA GLU A 135 -51.80 -44.95 31.12
C GLU A 135 -50.57 -45.48 31.87
N GLU A 136 -49.38 -45.25 31.31
CA GLU A 136 -48.11 -45.78 31.86
C GLU A 136 -47.34 -44.76 32.74
N ASP A 137 -47.74 -43.49 32.77
CA ASP A 137 -47.06 -42.38 33.46
C ASP A 137 -45.58 -42.22 33.06
N LEU A 138 -45.27 -42.61 31.81
CA LEU A 138 -43.93 -42.52 31.22
C LEU A 138 -43.85 -41.31 30.29
N THR A 139 -42.79 -40.52 30.43
CA THR A 139 -42.56 -39.33 29.59
C THR A 139 -41.46 -39.58 28.58
N GLY A 140 -41.81 -39.50 27.30
CA GLY A 140 -40.89 -39.52 26.17
C GLY A 140 -40.62 -38.12 25.63
N SER A 141 -39.57 -37.96 24.83
CA SER A 141 -39.23 -36.64 24.29
C SER A 141 -38.54 -36.67 22.93
N GLY A 142 -38.78 -35.63 22.13
CA GLY A 142 -38.05 -35.33 20.89
C GLY A 142 -37.29 -34.01 21.01
N ILE A 143 -36.10 -33.92 20.40
CA ILE A 143 -35.22 -32.75 20.50
C ILE A 143 -34.96 -32.17 19.11
N PHE A 144 -35.10 -30.85 18.98
CA PHE A 144 -34.89 -30.12 17.74
C PHE A 144 -33.92 -28.96 17.97
N ARG A 145 -32.81 -28.95 17.24
CA ARG A 145 -31.81 -27.89 17.31
C ARG A 145 -32.23 -26.68 16.47
N ILE A 146 -32.16 -25.50 17.07
CA ILE A 146 -32.40 -24.20 16.45
C ILE A 146 -31.27 -23.24 16.82
N VAL A 147 -30.90 -22.33 15.92
CA VAL A 147 -29.84 -21.34 16.17
C VAL A 147 -30.43 -19.95 16.00
N ARG A 148 -30.32 -19.12 17.03
CA ARG A 148 -30.59 -17.70 16.90
C ARG A 148 -29.32 -16.96 16.50
N ASP A 149 -29.39 -16.26 15.38
CA ASP A 149 -28.32 -15.43 14.87
C ASP A 149 -28.83 -14.03 14.52
N ASP A 150 -28.34 -13.02 15.24
CA ASP A 150 -28.67 -11.60 15.04
C ASP A 150 -27.51 -10.83 14.37
N THR A 151 -26.45 -11.51 13.93
CA THR A 151 -25.27 -10.90 13.31
C THR A 151 -25.47 -10.79 11.81
N TYR A 152 -25.26 -9.61 11.23
CA TYR A 152 -25.30 -9.45 9.78
C TYR A 152 -24.05 -10.07 9.15
N PRO A 153 -24.17 -10.81 8.03
CA PRO A 153 -23.01 -11.26 7.28
C PRO A 153 -22.24 -10.08 6.68
N THR A 154 -20.98 -10.31 6.36
CA THR A 154 -20.11 -9.38 5.62
C THR A 154 -19.76 -9.97 4.27
N ALA A 155 -19.52 -9.11 3.27
CA ALA A 155 -19.14 -9.52 1.94
C ALA A 155 -17.94 -8.72 1.42
N GLY A 156 -17.11 -9.35 0.59
CA GLY A 156 -15.93 -8.75 -0.03
C GLY A 156 -15.59 -9.41 -1.36
N THR A 157 -14.76 -8.77 -2.17
CA THR A 157 -14.19 -9.40 -3.37
C THR A 157 -12.79 -9.93 -3.12
N ASN A 158 -12.43 -11.01 -3.80
CA ASN A 158 -11.06 -11.47 -3.95
C ASN A 158 -10.76 -11.65 -5.46
N PRO A 159 -9.84 -10.88 -6.04
CA PRO A 159 -9.03 -9.84 -5.39
C PRO A 159 -9.89 -8.65 -4.88
N SER A 160 -9.32 -7.86 -3.96
CA SER A 160 -9.95 -6.64 -3.46
C SER A 160 -10.13 -5.60 -4.57
N GLY A 161 -10.89 -4.53 -4.33
CA GLY A 161 -10.96 -3.40 -5.26
C GLY A 161 -9.57 -2.84 -5.58
N GLY A 162 -9.32 -2.51 -6.85
CA GLY A 162 -8.03 -2.02 -7.31
C GLY A 162 -7.79 -2.17 -8.82
N ALA A 163 -6.63 -1.70 -9.25
CA ALA A 163 -6.13 -1.86 -10.61
C ALA A 163 -5.15 -3.04 -10.70
N TYR A 164 -5.19 -3.77 -11.82
CA TYR A 164 -4.43 -5.00 -12.01
C TYR A 164 -3.83 -5.10 -13.42
N ASN A 165 -2.56 -5.50 -13.50
CA ASN A 165 -1.83 -5.70 -14.77
C ASN A 165 -2.16 -7.00 -15.53
N SER A 166 -3.20 -7.71 -15.12
CA SER A 166 -3.64 -8.98 -15.72
C SER A 166 -5.11 -9.21 -15.45
N SER A 167 -5.76 -9.99 -16.33
CA SER A 167 -7.18 -10.34 -16.18
C SER A 167 -7.46 -10.99 -14.83
N GLN A 168 -8.51 -10.56 -14.15
CA GLN A 168 -8.87 -11.03 -12.82
C GLN A 168 -10.10 -11.93 -12.86
N ASN A 169 -10.07 -13.03 -12.12
CA ASN A 169 -11.26 -13.85 -11.84
C ASN A 169 -11.75 -13.51 -10.44
N VAL A 170 -12.71 -12.60 -10.36
CA VAL A 170 -13.18 -12.00 -9.11
C VAL A 170 -14.17 -12.94 -8.43
N SER A 171 -13.83 -13.35 -7.21
CA SER A 171 -14.72 -14.10 -6.33
C SER A 171 -15.39 -13.17 -5.33
N ILE A 172 -16.70 -13.29 -5.12
CA ILE A 172 -17.39 -12.60 -4.03
C ILE A 172 -17.49 -13.57 -2.84
N ILE A 173 -16.90 -13.17 -1.72
CA ILE A 173 -16.78 -13.96 -0.51
C ILE A 173 -17.75 -13.40 0.52
N CYS A 174 -18.43 -14.30 1.24
CA CYS A 174 -19.24 -13.94 2.40
C CYS A 174 -18.63 -14.55 3.65
N SER A 175 -18.66 -13.80 4.75
CA SER A 175 -18.30 -14.28 6.09
C SER A 175 -19.40 -13.91 7.07
N ASP A 176 -19.84 -14.88 7.85
CA ASP A 176 -20.75 -14.71 8.97
C ASP A 176 -20.11 -15.28 10.24
N THR A 177 -20.18 -14.52 11.34
CA THR A 177 -19.64 -14.90 12.65
C THR A 177 -20.73 -15.19 13.67
N GLY A 178 -22.00 -15.03 13.31
CA GLY A 178 -23.13 -15.22 14.21
C GLY A 178 -23.59 -16.66 14.38
N GLY A 179 -23.22 -17.53 13.44
CA GLY A 179 -23.37 -18.98 13.55
C GLY A 179 -24.42 -19.58 12.62
N ALA A 180 -25.17 -18.75 11.89
CA ALA A 180 -26.01 -19.21 10.78
C ALA A 180 -25.18 -19.60 9.55
N GLY A 181 -24.07 -18.90 9.34
CA GLY A 181 -23.27 -19.00 8.13
C GLY A 181 -23.98 -18.34 6.93
N CYS A 182 -23.20 -18.03 5.92
CA CYS A 182 -23.71 -17.44 4.68
C CYS A 182 -24.66 -18.41 3.95
N ASP A 183 -25.72 -17.85 3.37
CA ASP A 183 -26.68 -18.55 2.53
C ASP A 183 -26.44 -18.25 1.05
N LYS A 184 -26.57 -16.98 0.66
CA LYS A 184 -26.38 -16.54 -0.73
C LYS A 184 -25.93 -15.09 -0.83
N ILE A 185 -25.45 -14.74 -2.01
CA ILE A 185 -25.00 -13.39 -2.36
C ILE A 185 -25.72 -12.98 -3.64
N SER A 186 -26.25 -11.77 -3.66
CA SER A 186 -26.73 -11.10 -4.87
C SER A 186 -25.74 -10.03 -5.26
N TYR A 187 -25.43 -9.94 -6.56
CA TYR A 187 -24.55 -8.92 -7.09
C TYR A 187 -25.08 -8.32 -8.39
N VAL A 188 -24.61 -7.13 -8.69
CA VAL A 188 -24.84 -6.42 -9.95
C VAL A 188 -23.53 -5.79 -10.43
N THR A 189 -23.39 -5.64 -11.74
CA THR A 189 -22.27 -4.96 -12.40
C THR A 189 -22.72 -3.74 -13.21
N ASP A 190 -23.93 -3.27 -12.94
CA ASP A 190 -24.55 -2.11 -13.56
C ASP A 190 -24.91 -1.05 -12.49
N THR A 191 -25.74 -0.09 -12.86
CA THR A 191 -26.11 1.02 -11.96
C THR A 191 -27.15 0.64 -10.91
N SER A 192 -27.77 -0.54 -10.99
CA SER A 192 -28.82 -0.97 -10.05
C SER A 192 -28.27 -1.20 -8.63
N THR A 193 -29.14 -1.51 -7.68
CA THR A 193 -28.77 -1.82 -6.29
C THR A 193 -29.22 -3.24 -5.99
N PRO A 194 -28.32 -4.17 -5.64
CA PRO A 194 -28.67 -5.56 -5.41
C PRO A 194 -29.50 -5.68 -4.13
N ASP A 195 -30.49 -6.58 -4.15
CA ASP A 195 -31.45 -6.73 -3.05
C ASP A 195 -31.83 -8.20 -2.86
N ILE A 196 -31.89 -8.62 -1.60
CA ILE A 196 -32.31 -9.95 -1.18
C ILE A 196 -33.36 -9.78 -0.10
N ASP A 197 -34.52 -10.42 -0.28
CA ASP A 197 -35.53 -10.49 0.78
C ASP A 197 -35.02 -11.35 1.95
N GLY A 198 -34.92 -10.77 3.14
CA GLY A 198 -34.35 -11.44 4.30
C GLY A 198 -35.17 -12.64 4.78
N VAL A 199 -36.49 -12.64 4.61
CA VAL A 199 -37.36 -13.73 5.06
C VAL A 199 -37.33 -14.91 4.10
N SER A 200 -37.66 -14.67 2.83
CA SER A 200 -37.78 -15.71 1.80
C SER A 200 -36.44 -16.10 1.16
N GLY A 201 -35.42 -15.24 1.24
CA GLY A 201 -34.17 -15.40 0.52
C GLY A 201 -34.31 -15.21 -1.00
N THR A 202 -35.41 -14.61 -1.47
CA THR A 202 -35.62 -14.29 -2.88
C THR A 202 -34.71 -13.14 -3.29
N ILE A 203 -34.01 -13.27 -4.41
CA ILE A 203 -33.25 -12.16 -5.00
C ILE A 203 -34.22 -11.29 -5.78
N ASN A 204 -34.47 -10.08 -5.28
CA ASN A 204 -35.37 -9.13 -5.93
C ASN A 204 -34.64 -8.34 -7.04
N VAL A 205 -33.36 -8.04 -6.81
CA VAL A 205 -32.49 -7.35 -7.77
C VAL A 205 -31.10 -7.98 -7.76
N GLY A 206 -30.57 -8.24 -8.96
CA GLY A 206 -29.24 -8.78 -9.17
C GLY A 206 -29.21 -10.26 -9.52
N THR A 207 -27.99 -10.80 -9.62
CA THR A 207 -27.71 -12.19 -9.99
C THR A 207 -27.16 -12.93 -8.78
N GLN A 208 -27.58 -14.18 -8.56
CA GLN A 208 -26.98 -15.02 -7.52
C GLN A 208 -25.52 -15.32 -7.88
N TYR A 209 -24.59 -15.01 -6.98
CA TYR A 209 -23.20 -15.41 -7.15
C TYR A 209 -23.03 -16.93 -6.99
N SER A 210 -22.31 -17.55 -7.92
CA SER A 210 -22.06 -19.00 -7.93
C SER A 210 -20.68 -19.38 -8.47
N THR A 211 -20.13 -18.59 -9.39
CA THR A 211 -18.79 -18.79 -9.96
C THR A 211 -18.05 -17.45 -10.03
N PRO A 212 -16.70 -17.46 -10.00
CA PRO A 212 -15.91 -16.25 -10.19
C PRO A 212 -16.23 -15.54 -11.52
N ILE A 213 -16.18 -14.21 -11.49
CA ILE A 213 -16.52 -13.33 -12.61
C ILE A 213 -15.23 -12.82 -13.24
N ASN A 214 -15.05 -13.09 -14.53
CA ASN A 214 -13.86 -12.62 -15.24
C ASN A 214 -13.98 -11.12 -15.57
N VAL A 215 -13.01 -10.34 -15.12
CA VAL A 215 -12.74 -8.99 -15.60
C VAL A 215 -11.61 -9.09 -16.62
N ALA A 216 -11.95 -8.82 -17.88
CA ALA A 216 -11.06 -9.00 -19.01
C ALA A 216 -9.97 -7.93 -19.06
N ALA A 217 -8.92 -8.17 -19.85
CA ALA A 217 -7.87 -7.18 -20.10
C ALA A 217 -8.44 -5.84 -20.62
N ASN A 218 -7.91 -4.73 -20.13
CA ASN A 218 -8.23 -3.36 -20.55
C ASN A 218 -9.72 -3.02 -20.37
N SER A 219 -10.29 -3.43 -19.23
CA SER A 219 -11.70 -3.21 -18.89
C SER A 219 -11.85 -2.90 -17.40
N SER A 220 -12.94 -2.21 -17.05
CA SER A 220 -13.30 -1.92 -15.66
C SER A 220 -14.70 -2.43 -15.37
N THR A 221 -14.86 -3.08 -14.22
CA THR A 221 -16.14 -3.60 -13.73
C THR A 221 -16.35 -3.12 -12.31
N SER A 222 -17.45 -2.40 -12.10
CA SER A 222 -17.92 -2.02 -10.77
C SER A 222 -18.84 -3.09 -10.23
N PHE A 223 -18.53 -3.66 -9.08
CA PHE A 223 -19.38 -4.64 -8.40
C PHE A 223 -20.14 -3.94 -7.27
N LYS A 224 -21.44 -4.18 -7.20
CA LYS A 224 -22.21 -3.98 -5.97
C LYS A 224 -22.78 -5.32 -5.53
N TYR A 225 -22.71 -5.62 -4.24
CA TYR A 225 -23.17 -6.90 -3.74
C TYR A 225 -23.69 -6.81 -2.30
N VAL A 226 -24.56 -7.75 -1.98
CA VAL A 226 -25.16 -7.96 -0.66
C VAL A 226 -25.21 -9.45 -0.37
N ALA A 227 -24.93 -9.82 0.87
CA ALA A 227 -25.01 -11.19 1.34
C ALA A 227 -26.17 -11.38 2.30
N ARG A 228 -26.77 -12.57 2.27
CA ARG A 228 -27.76 -13.04 3.24
C ARG A 228 -27.21 -14.27 3.95
N ASP A 229 -27.43 -14.36 5.26
CA ASP A 229 -27.13 -15.57 6.05
C ASP A 229 -28.34 -16.51 6.13
N LYS A 230 -28.19 -17.67 6.76
CA LYS A 230 -29.30 -18.64 6.87
C LYS A 230 -30.41 -18.20 7.84
N ALA A 231 -30.14 -17.29 8.77
CA ALA A 231 -31.13 -16.71 9.68
C ALA A 231 -31.94 -15.57 9.05
N GLY A 232 -31.54 -15.12 7.86
CA GLY A 232 -32.19 -14.07 7.09
C GLY A 232 -31.64 -12.67 7.31
N ASN A 233 -30.51 -12.53 8.01
CA ASN A 233 -29.84 -11.23 8.13
C ASN A 233 -29.20 -10.88 6.78
N VAL A 234 -29.46 -9.66 6.31
CA VAL A 234 -28.98 -9.16 5.01
C VAL A 234 -27.96 -8.06 5.26
N SER A 235 -26.75 -8.21 4.70
CA SER A 235 -25.67 -7.23 4.85
C SER A 235 -26.05 -5.87 4.26
N THR A 236 -25.30 -4.83 4.60
CA THR A 236 -25.31 -3.61 3.80
C THR A 236 -24.76 -3.87 2.40
N VAL A 237 -25.14 -3.01 1.44
CA VAL A 237 -24.57 -3.06 0.08
C VAL A 237 -23.11 -2.63 0.15
N SER A 238 -22.21 -3.49 -0.30
CA SER A 238 -20.80 -3.20 -0.48
C SER A 238 -20.47 -3.01 -1.95
N THR A 239 -19.41 -2.25 -2.22
CA THR A 239 -18.95 -1.94 -3.57
C THR A 239 -17.47 -2.27 -3.73
N SER A 240 -17.08 -2.69 -4.92
CA SER A 240 -15.69 -2.96 -5.29
C SER A 240 -15.49 -2.67 -6.76
N ASP A 241 -14.55 -1.80 -7.09
CA ASP A 241 -14.20 -1.48 -8.48
C ASP A 241 -12.93 -2.23 -8.84
N ILE A 242 -13.00 -3.02 -9.91
CA ILE A 242 -11.86 -3.77 -10.46
C ILE A 242 -11.57 -3.23 -11.84
N THR A 243 -10.40 -2.65 -12.00
CA THR A 243 -9.89 -2.21 -13.30
C THR A 243 -8.74 -3.12 -13.69
N VAL A 244 -8.79 -3.66 -14.90
CA VAL A 244 -7.68 -4.40 -15.47
C VAL A 244 -7.12 -3.56 -16.60
N ASP A 245 -5.84 -3.22 -16.49
CA ASP A 245 -5.08 -2.56 -17.53
C ASP A 245 -3.82 -3.36 -17.77
N THR A 246 -3.61 -3.82 -19.00
CA THR A 246 -2.42 -4.63 -19.37
C THR A 246 -1.46 -3.85 -20.27
N VAL A 247 -1.78 -2.58 -20.54
CA VAL A 247 -1.03 -1.74 -21.46
C VAL A 247 0.09 -1.04 -20.72
N THR A 248 1.30 -1.08 -21.28
CA THR A 248 2.42 -0.31 -20.73
C THR A 248 2.20 1.19 -20.94
N PRO A 249 2.45 2.03 -19.92
CA PRO A 249 2.23 3.45 -20.03
C PRO A 249 3.06 4.10 -21.14
N THR A 250 2.42 4.98 -21.91
CA THR A 250 3.06 5.72 -22.99
C THR A 250 3.53 7.10 -22.52
N ILE A 251 4.80 7.42 -22.74
CA ILE A 251 5.35 8.75 -22.51
C ILE A 251 5.01 9.63 -23.71
N SER A 252 4.16 10.63 -23.49
CA SER A 252 3.60 11.50 -24.54
C SER A 252 4.51 12.68 -24.87
N ALA A 253 5.27 13.19 -23.90
CA ALA A 253 6.25 14.25 -24.11
C ALA A 253 7.40 14.18 -23.10
N VAL A 254 8.56 14.68 -23.53
CA VAL A 254 9.77 14.82 -22.71
C VAL A 254 10.41 16.16 -22.98
N THR A 255 10.73 16.89 -21.90
CA THR A 255 11.41 18.19 -21.97
C THR A 255 12.63 18.18 -21.04
N PRO A 256 13.84 18.49 -21.54
CA PRO A 256 14.20 18.66 -22.95
C PRO A 256 13.95 17.37 -23.76
N SER A 257 13.59 17.50 -25.03
CA SER A 257 13.38 16.34 -25.90
C SER A 257 14.69 15.62 -26.20
N ASP A 258 14.64 14.32 -26.46
CA ASP A 258 15.83 13.51 -26.70
C ASP A 258 16.67 14.04 -27.87
N GLY A 259 17.98 14.12 -27.64
CA GLY A 259 18.97 14.66 -28.58
C GLY A 259 18.99 16.19 -28.71
N THR A 260 18.15 16.93 -27.96
CA THR A 260 18.11 18.40 -28.07
C THR A 260 19.43 19.03 -27.66
N THR A 261 19.89 20.03 -28.42
CA THR A 261 21.07 20.84 -28.12
C THR A 261 20.69 22.25 -27.69
N GLY A 262 21.56 22.93 -26.95
CA GLY A 262 21.34 24.30 -26.53
C GLY A 262 20.37 24.43 -25.35
N VAL A 263 20.23 23.36 -24.55
CA VAL A 263 19.41 23.37 -23.34
C VAL A 263 19.97 24.38 -22.34
N ALA A 264 19.11 25.24 -21.81
CA ALA A 264 19.47 26.24 -20.80
C ALA A 264 20.03 25.56 -19.54
N LEU A 265 20.98 26.23 -18.87
CA LEU A 265 21.60 25.70 -17.66
C LEU A 265 20.66 25.72 -16.45
N SER A 266 19.68 26.64 -16.45
CA SER A 266 18.75 26.89 -15.35
C SER A 266 17.30 27.01 -15.83
N PRO A 267 16.33 26.42 -15.12
CA PRO A 267 16.55 25.48 -14.02
C PRO A 267 17.13 24.15 -14.55
N GLY A 268 17.87 23.44 -13.70
CA GLY A 268 18.27 22.05 -13.91
C GLY A 268 17.07 21.10 -13.80
N SER A 269 16.10 21.26 -14.70
CA SER A 269 14.81 20.58 -14.64
C SER A 269 14.55 19.71 -15.88
N LEU A 270 13.87 18.59 -15.64
CA LEU A 270 13.38 17.66 -16.65
C LEU A 270 11.87 17.48 -16.43
N THR A 271 11.13 17.25 -17.51
CA THR A 271 9.67 17.01 -17.43
C THR A 271 9.29 15.84 -18.32
N LEU A 272 8.49 14.93 -17.77
CA LEU A 272 7.83 13.86 -18.52
C LEU A 272 6.32 14.04 -18.43
N SER A 273 5.65 13.88 -19.56
CA SER A 273 4.19 13.76 -19.63
C SER A 273 3.83 12.36 -20.09
N PHE A 274 2.80 11.78 -19.48
CA PHE A 274 2.28 10.45 -19.78
C PHE A 274 0.92 10.57 -20.47
N ALA A 275 0.56 9.58 -21.29
CA ALA A 275 -0.74 9.54 -21.97
C ALA A 275 -1.89 9.09 -21.04
N GLU A 276 -1.56 8.66 -19.83
CA GLU A 276 -2.46 8.08 -18.85
C GLU A 276 -1.99 8.35 -17.40
N PRO A 277 -2.88 8.22 -16.40
CA PRO A 277 -2.51 8.35 -14.99
C PRO A 277 -1.48 7.31 -14.52
N MET A 278 -0.46 7.77 -13.82
CA MET A 278 0.63 6.99 -13.25
C MET A 278 0.45 6.81 -11.74
N ASN A 279 1.04 5.75 -11.17
CA ASN A 279 1.11 5.58 -9.72
C ASN A 279 2.12 6.55 -9.12
N THR A 280 1.62 7.68 -8.60
CA THR A 280 2.45 8.75 -8.03
C THR A 280 3.00 8.43 -6.63
N GLY A 281 2.61 7.30 -6.04
CA GLY A 281 3.03 6.88 -4.69
C GLY A 281 4.32 6.08 -4.65
N LEU A 282 4.95 5.81 -5.79
CA LEU A 282 6.18 5.01 -5.89
C LEU A 282 7.41 5.78 -5.43
N THR A 283 8.35 5.06 -4.79
CA THR A 283 9.69 5.61 -4.51
C THR A 283 10.45 5.79 -5.81
N MET A 284 10.70 7.05 -6.16
CA MET A 284 11.40 7.43 -7.39
C MET A 284 12.91 7.27 -7.28
N SER A 285 13.54 6.95 -8.41
CA SER A 285 14.99 6.94 -8.57
C SER A 285 15.35 7.26 -10.01
N MET A 286 16.57 7.74 -10.24
CA MET A 286 17.10 7.92 -11.60
C MET A 286 18.63 7.79 -11.60
N ALA A 287 19.20 7.47 -12.75
CA ALA A 287 20.63 7.62 -13.00
C ALA A 287 20.86 8.86 -13.87
N THR A 288 21.90 9.62 -13.56
CA THR A 288 22.41 10.72 -14.39
C THR A 288 23.85 10.45 -14.78
N GLU A 289 24.18 10.71 -16.03
CA GLU A 289 25.50 10.46 -16.60
C GLU A 289 25.92 11.61 -17.53
N ILE A 290 27.23 11.80 -17.66
CA ILE A 290 27.82 12.77 -18.58
C ILE A 290 28.76 12.07 -19.54
N TYR A 291 28.68 12.45 -20.82
CA TYR A 291 29.57 11.89 -21.83
C TYR A 291 31.00 12.43 -21.66
N ASN A 292 31.98 11.53 -21.68
CA ASN A 292 33.39 11.88 -21.58
C ASN A 292 34.13 11.85 -22.94
N GLY A 293 33.41 11.67 -24.04
CA GLY A 293 34.00 11.56 -25.39
C GLY A 293 34.12 10.12 -25.87
N THR A 294 34.05 9.14 -24.96
CA THR A 294 34.12 7.70 -25.27
C THR A 294 33.05 6.87 -24.57
N SER A 295 32.67 7.25 -23.36
CA SER A 295 31.69 6.56 -22.53
C SER A 295 30.87 7.54 -21.70
N TRP A 296 29.78 7.03 -21.15
CA TRP A 296 28.96 7.73 -20.17
C TRP A 296 29.50 7.47 -18.77
N VAL A 297 29.68 8.55 -18.00
CA VAL A 297 30.19 8.51 -16.63
C VAL A 297 29.08 8.94 -15.69
N THR A 298 28.74 8.10 -14.72
CA THR A 298 27.72 8.41 -13.71
C THR A 298 28.12 9.62 -12.88
N ILE A 299 27.17 10.52 -12.70
CA ILE A 299 27.29 11.67 -11.80
C ILE A 299 26.30 11.45 -10.65
N PRO A 300 26.73 11.61 -9.38
CA PRO A 300 25.85 11.46 -8.23
C PRO A 300 24.70 12.48 -8.26
N ASN A 301 23.50 12.04 -7.86
CA ASN A 301 22.27 12.83 -7.95
C ASN A 301 21.38 12.67 -6.70
N SER A 302 22.00 12.46 -5.54
CA SER A 302 21.38 11.96 -4.30
C SER A 302 20.22 12.79 -3.79
N ASN A 303 20.17 14.08 -4.14
CA ASN A 303 19.14 15.04 -3.71
C ASN A 303 18.23 15.47 -4.88
N THR A 304 18.05 14.62 -5.88
CA THR A 304 17.09 14.88 -6.95
C THR A 304 15.68 14.90 -6.40
N ILE A 305 14.93 15.94 -6.77
CA ILE A 305 13.53 16.10 -6.38
C ILE A 305 12.65 15.59 -7.52
N PHE A 306 11.72 14.69 -7.20
CA PHE A 306 10.70 14.18 -8.11
C PHE A 306 9.35 14.72 -7.65
N ASP A 307 8.70 15.51 -8.49
CA ASP A 307 7.48 16.22 -8.15
C ASP A 307 6.39 15.94 -9.19
N TRP A 308 5.40 15.14 -8.81
CA TRP A 308 4.21 14.88 -9.61
C TRP A 308 3.28 16.09 -9.52
N GLN A 309 3.18 16.88 -10.59
CA GLN A 309 2.27 18.04 -10.64
C GLN A 309 0.80 17.59 -10.68
N ASP A 310 0.57 16.43 -11.30
CA ASP A 310 -0.69 15.71 -11.39
C ASP A 310 -0.38 14.22 -11.66
N ALA A 311 -1.40 13.41 -11.91
CA ALA A 311 -1.21 11.97 -12.17
C ALA A 311 -0.51 11.67 -13.52
N GLN A 312 -0.27 12.65 -14.39
CA GLN A 312 0.28 12.46 -15.74
C GLN A 312 1.54 13.28 -16.01
N THR A 313 1.95 14.16 -15.11
CA THR A 313 3.05 15.09 -15.31
C THR A 313 4.06 15.02 -14.17
N LEU A 314 5.25 14.51 -14.49
CA LEU A 314 6.39 14.43 -13.56
C LEU A 314 7.39 15.53 -13.89
N VAL A 315 7.67 16.39 -12.92
CA VAL A 315 8.77 17.37 -12.98
C VAL A 315 9.90 16.88 -12.08
N ILE A 316 11.11 16.90 -12.61
CA ILE A 316 12.32 16.44 -11.92
C ILE A 316 13.27 17.60 -11.84
N THR A 317 13.73 17.93 -10.64
CA THR A 317 14.81 18.91 -10.42
C THR A 317 16.05 18.15 -10.00
N VAL A 318 17.09 18.16 -10.84
CA VAL A 318 18.33 17.44 -10.54
C VAL A 318 19.06 18.11 -9.37
N SER A 319 19.80 17.30 -8.59
CA SER A 319 20.43 17.80 -7.36
C SER A 319 21.37 19.00 -7.56
N TRP A 320 22.02 19.12 -8.71
CA TRP A 320 22.99 20.20 -8.97
C TRP A 320 22.36 21.58 -9.25
N VAL A 321 21.02 21.67 -9.30
CA VAL A 321 20.19 22.88 -9.53
C VAL A 321 20.38 23.52 -10.91
N TYR A 322 21.60 23.52 -11.45
CA TYR A 322 21.98 23.93 -12.79
C TYR A 322 22.63 22.75 -13.50
N PHE A 323 22.38 22.61 -14.79
CA PHE A 323 23.15 21.67 -15.61
C PHE A 323 24.58 22.20 -15.86
N PRO A 324 25.59 21.33 -15.93
CA PRO A 324 26.93 21.72 -16.34
C PRO A 324 26.93 22.24 -17.78
N GLU A 325 27.78 23.23 -18.03
CA GLU A 325 27.84 23.98 -19.27
C GLU A 325 28.47 23.18 -20.41
N GLU A 326 27.90 23.35 -21.61
CA GLU A 326 28.34 22.69 -22.86
C GLU A 326 28.50 21.17 -22.73
N SER A 327 27.73 20.54 -21.85
CA SER A 327 27.88 19.13 -21.48
C SER A 327 26.76 18.29 -22.09
N GLN A 328 27.11 17.10 -22.56
CA GLN A 328 26.13 16.09 -22.95
C GLN A 328 25.72 15.28 -21.72
N ILE A 329 24.42 15.27 -21.43
CA ILE A 329 23.84 14.63 -20.26
C ILE A 329 22.91 13.53 -20.73
N ARG A 330 23.00 12.36 -20.10
CA ARG A 330 22.05 11.27 -20.23
C ARG A 330 21.42 11.01 -18.89
N TRP A 331 20.12 10.80 -18.89
CA TRP A 331 19.39 10.43 -17.69
C TRP A 331 18.51 9.23 -17.98
N THR A 332 18.35 8.38 -16.99
CA THR A 332 17.58 7.14 -17.08
C THR A 332 16.70 6.99 -15.85
N ILE A 333 15.40 6.80 -16.04
CA ILE A 333 14.47 6.42 -14.99
C ILE A 333 14.13 4.93 -15.19
N PRO A 334 14.38 4.07 -14.17
CA PRO A 334 14.10 2.65 -14.27
C PRO A 334 12.60 2.38 -14.24
N ALA A 335 12.18 1.25 -14.81
CA ALA A 335 10.79 0.81 -14.84
C ALA A 335 10.18 0.62 -13.43
N SER A 336 11.00 0.35 -12.42
CA SER A 336 10.55 0.29 -11.02
C SER A 336 9.99 1.61 -10.50
N SER A 337 10.38 2.74 -11.09
CA SER A 337 9.94 4.07 -10.68
C SER A 337 8.80 4.63 -11.54
N LEU A 338 8.54 4.08 -12.72
CA LEU A 338 7.44 4.53 -13.58
C LEU A 338 6.50 3.35 -13.86
N GLN A 339 5.44 3.27 -13.05
CA GLN A 339 4.36 2.31 -13.26
C GLN A 339 3.03 3.05 -13.27
N ASP A 340 2.08 2.56 -14.05
CA ASP A 340 0.69 2.99 -13.94
C ASP A 340 0.05 2.47 -12.64
N GLU A 341 -1.22 2.81 -12.42
CA GLU A 341 -2.00 2.33 -11.27
C GLU A 341 -2.17 0.80 -11.24
N ALA A 342 -2.12 0.13 -12.39
CA ALA A 342 -2.23 -1.33 -12.52
C ALA A 342 -0.91 -2.08 -12.31
N GLY A 343 0.21 -1.35 -12.28
CA GLY A 343 1.57 -1.90 -12.16
C GLY A 343 2.23 -2.25 -13.49
N ASN A 344 1.73 -1.77 -14.64
CA ASN A 344 2.48 -1.86 -15.90
C ASN A 344 3.60 -0.83 -15.89
N ALA A 345 4.79 -1.24 -16.27
CA ALA A 345 6.01 -0.48 -16.03
C ALA A 345 6.69 -0.03 -17.34
N VAL A 346 7.20 1.20 -17.37
CA VAL A 346 7.97 1.74 -18.50
C VAL A 346 9.31 2.29 -18.03
N SER A 347 10.41 2.02 -18.73
CA SER A 347 11.68 2.71 -18.48
C SER A 347 11.86 3.85 -19.47
N HIS A 348 12.51 4.93 -19.06
CA HIS A 348 12.85 6.02 -19.96
C HIS A 348 14.33 6.38 -19.88
N GLN A 349 14.93 6.63 -21.04
CA GLN A 349 16.26 7.19 -21.17
C GLN A 349 16.22 8.30 -22.22
N SER A 350 16.84 9.44 -21.90
CA SER A 350 16.97 10.55 -22.84
C SER A 350 18.33 11.21 -22.69
N THR A 351 18.75 11.86 -23.76
CA THR A 351 19.99 12.61 -23.86
C THR A 351 19.72 14.06 -24.27
N PHE A 352 20.55 15.00 -23.83
CA PHE A 352 20.54 16.37 -24.34
C PHE A 352 21.91 17.02 -24.16
N THR A 353 22.14 18.14 -24.84
CA THR A 353 23.37 18.94 -24.72
C THR A 353 23.03 20.36 -24.27
N THR A 354 23.71 20.83 -23.24
CA THR A 354 23.50 22.18 -22.71
C THR A 354 24.21 23.26 -23.52
N THR A 355 23.75 24.51 -23.38
CA THR A 355 24.38 25.69 -24.01
C THR A 355 25.54 26.23 -23.17
N THR A 356 26.26 27.21 -23.72
CA THR A 356 27.10 28.16 -22.98
C THR A 356 26.22 29.08 -22.12
N GLY A 357 26.62 29.35 -20.88
CA GLY A 357 25.92 30.26 -19.98
C GLY A 357 26.18 31.73 -20.31
N ALA A 358 25.46 32.62 -19.61
CA ALA A 358 25.58 34.06 -19.85
C ALA A 358 26.94 34.61 -19.38
N PRO A 359 27.52 35.59 -20.11
CA PRO A 359 28.78 36.21 -19.74
C PRO A 359 28.71 36.90 -18.38
N VAL A 360 29.78 36.79 -17.60
CA VAL A 360 29.93 37.51 -16.33
C VAL A 360 30.64 38.85 -16.59
N SER A 361 30.04 39.97 -16.18
CA SER A 361 30.61 41.31 -16.37
C SER A 361 30.47 42.16 -15.11
N GLY A 362 31.54 42.84 -14.72
CA GLY A 362 31.57 43.74 -13.56
C GLY A 362 33.00 43.89 -13.04
N ALA A 363 33.29 45.03 -12.40
CA ALA A 363 34.52 45.15 -11.61
C ALA A 363 34.24 44.56 -10.22
N GLN A 364 35.09 43.63 -9.76
CA GLN A 364 34.87 42.88 -8.52
C GLN A 364 34.65 43.82 -7.32
N VAL A 365 33.51 43.67 -6.64
CA VAL A 365 33.21 44.41 -5.41
C VAL A 365 32.64 43.45 -4.38
N TYR A 366 33.48 43.04 -3.44
CA TYR A 366 33.13 42.07 -2.43
C TYR A 366 32.58 42.71 -1.15
N SER A 367 31.63 42.02 -0.54
CA SER A 367 31.20 42.20 0.84
C SER A 367 31.35 40.89 1.60
N GLY A 368 31.97 40.94 2.77
CA GLY A 368 32.32 39.76 3.57
C GLY A 368 33.83 39.55 3.71
N PRO A 369 34.27 38.47 4.36
CA PRO A 369 33.46 37.32 4.83
C PRO A 369 32.38 37.69 5.84
N THR A 370 31.17 37.13 5.69
CA THR A 370 30.06 37.36 6.61
C THR A 370 29.50 36.02 7.09
N ALA A 371 29.56 35.80 8.41
CA ALA A 371 28.97 34.63 9.05
C ALA A 371 27.45 34.80 9.18
N HIS A 372 26.72 33.71 8.96
CA HIS A 372 25.27 33.68 9.15
C HIS A 372 24.90 33.86 10.63
N GLY A 373 23.77 34.50 10.91
CA GLY A 373 23.37 34.89 12.27
C GLY A 373 23.01 33.70 13.18
N ILE A 374 22.50 32.62 12.60
CA ILE A 374 22.13 31.38 13.33
C ILE A 374 23.21 30.31 13.09
N TYR A 375 23.49 30.02 11.83
CA TYR A 375 24.49 29.03 11.41
C TYR A 375 25.86 29.70 11.31
N THR A 376 26.50 30.03 12.44
CA THR A 376 27.71 30.87 12.47
C THR A 376 28.94 30.29 11.75
N SER A 377 28.92 28.99 11.42
CA SER A 377 29.91 28.32 10.57
C SER A 377 29.67 28.52 9.08
N ASP A 378 28.50 29.04 8.71
CA ASP A 378 28.14 29.35 7.34
C ASP A 378 28.62 30.76 7.00
N ILE A 379 29.66 30.85 6.19
CA ILE A 379 30.36 32.08 5.93
C ILE A 379 30.36 32.31 4.43
N THR A 380 29.84 33.47 4.04
CA THR A 380 29.67 33.83 2.63
C THR A 380 30.38 35.12 2.30
N THR A 381 30.80 35.22 1.04
CA THR A 381 31.37 36.42 0.43
C THR A 381 30.49 36.76 -0.76
N THR A 382 29.88 37.94 -0.74
CA THR A 382 29.01 38.41 -1.83
C THR A 382 29.82 39.25 -2.80
N ASP A 383 29.78 38.93 -4.08
CA ASP A 383 30.29 39.81 -5.15
C ASP A 383 29.12 40.61 -5.74
N SER A 384 29.00 41.85 -5.29
CA SER A 384 27.92 42.76 -5.71
C SER A 384 28.00 43.17 -7.18
N SER A 385 29.13 42.94 -7.84
CA SER A 385 29.30 43.25 -9.27
C SER A 385 28.67 42.19 -10.18
N THR A 386 28.68 40.93 -9.74
CA THR A 386 28.11 39.80 -10.48
C THR A 386 26.75 39.35 -9.93
N GLY A 387 26.42 39.78 -8.71
CA GLY A 387 25.24 39.31 -7.97
C GLY A 387 25.45 37.94 -7.32
N LEU A 388 26.61 37.31 -7.54
CA LEU A 388 26.91 35.97 -7.05
C LEU A 388 27.31 35.99 -5.59
N VAL A 389 26.92 34.93 -4.89
CA VAL A 389 27.29 34.68 -3.50
C VAL A 389 28.13 33.43 -3.44
N TRP A 390 29.30 33.58 -2.84
CA TRP A 390 30.28 32.51 -2.72
C TRP A 390 30.31 32.00 -1.30
N LYS A 391 30.51 30.69 -1.15
CA LYS A 391 30.97 30.17 0.13
C LYS A 391 32.37 30.72 0.35
N THR A 392 32.64 31.39 1.46
CA THR A 392 33.95 32.06 1.64
C THR A 392 35.09 31.06 1.61
N CYS A 393 34.91 29.90 2.24
CA CYS A 393 35.91 28.85 2.28
C CYS A 393 35.68 27.81 1.18
N TRP A 394 36.78 27.31 0.60
CA TRP A 394 36.76 26.12 -0.24
C TRP A 394 36.24 24.93 0.57
N GLU A 395 35.62 23.96 -0.10
CA GLU A 395 35.11 22.76 0.57
C GLU A 395 36.20 22.09 1.42
N GLY A 396 35.84 21.67 2.63
CA GLY A 396 36.75 21.10 3.62
C GLY A 396 37.50 22.11 4.51
N ARG A 397 37.50 23.41 4.17
CA ARG A 397 37.98 24.49 5.04
C ARG A 397 36.83 25.18 5.76
N VAL A 398 37.07 25.63 6.99
CA VAL A 398 36.04 26.22 7.86
C VAL A 398 36.56 27.40 8.68
N GLY A 399 35.62 28.15 9.25
CA GLY A 399 35.87 29.29 10.12
C GLY A 399 36.10 30.61 9.37
N PRO A 400 36.05 31.75 10.07
CA PRO A 400 36.02 33.10 9.45
C PRO A 400 37.27 33.45 8.63
N GLY A 401 38.39 32.78 8.89
CA GLY A 401 39.61 32.93 8.11
C GLY A 401 39.96 31.72 7.23
N CYS A 402 39.09 30.71 7.11
CA CYS A 402 39.34 29.48 6.35
C CYS A 402 40.69 28.78 6.68
N ALA A 403 41.18 28.98 7.90
CA ALA A 403 42.48 28.50 8.38
C ALA A 403 42.41 27.10 8.99
N SER A 404 41.21 26.63 9.33
CA SER A 404 40.96 25.32 9.91
C SER A 404 40.45 24.35 8.85
N GLY A 405 40.80 23.07 9.01
CA GLY A 405 40.47 22.04 8.04
C GLY A 405 41.44 22.01 6.85
N SER A 406 41.14 21.16 5.88
CA SER A 406 41.94 20.96 4.67
C SER A 406 41.03 20.97 3.46
N ALA A 407 41.48 21.56 2.36
CA ALA A 407 40.72 21.55 1.12
C ALA A 407 40.37 20.11 0.70
N THR A 408 39.09 19.88 0.42
CA THR A 408 38.58 18.65 -0.13
C THR A 408 38.84 18.65 -1.64
N ASN A 409 39.50 17.59 -2.12
CA ASN A 409 39.78 17.39 -3.54
C ASN A 409 39.06 16.14 -4.05
N THR A 410 38.28 16.27 -5.11
CA THR A 410 37.49 15.16 -5.67
C THR A 410 37.52 15.16 -7.19
N SER A 411 37.03 14.07 -7.80
CA SER A 411 36.70 14.06 -9.22
C SER A 411 35.66 15.14 -9.56
N TRP A 412 35.59 15.50 -10.83
CA TRP A 412 34.65 16.51 -11.30
C TRP A 412 33.19 16.14 -11.05
N ALA A 413 32.84 14.86 -11.23
CA ALA A 413 31.50 14.32 -10.95
C ALA A 413 31.09 14.50 -9.48
N ALA A 414 32.02 14.21 -8.55
CA ALA A 414 31.78 14.39 -7.13
C ALA A 414 31.76 15.87 -6.73
N ALA A 415 32.43 16.76 -7.47
CA ALA A 415 32.43 18.20 -7.19
C ALA A 415 31.06 18.85 -7.48
N LEU A 416 30.33 18.37 -8.50
CA LEU A 416 28.95 18.80 -8.76
C LEU A 416 28.04 18.49 -7.58
N ASP A 417 28.13 17.28 -7.03
CA ASP A 417 27.32 16.84 -5.89
C ASP A 417 27.75 17.49 -4.56
N ALA A 418 29.04 17.77 -4.38
CA ALA A 418 29.55 18.44 -3.19
C ALA A 418 28.94 19.84 -2.99
N CYS A 419 28.77 20.61 -4.07
CA CYS A 419 28.06 21.89 -3.98
C CYS A 419 26.55 21.71 -3.85
N ALA A 420 25.96 20.71 -4.51
CA ALA A 420 24.55 20.38 -4.37
C ALA A 420 24.16 20.00 -2.93
N TYR A 421 25.07 19.34 -2.20
CA TYR A 421 24.84 18.96 -0.80
C TYR A 421 24.56 20.17 0.09
N LEU A 422 25.18 21.33 -0.20
CA LEU A 422 24.95 22.58 0.53
C LEU A 422 23.49 23.03 0.49
N ASN A 423 22.69 22.58 -0.48
CA ASN A 423 21.26 22.90 -0.54
C ASN A 423 20.43 22.19 0.54
N THR A 424 21.02 21.26 1.27
CA THR A 424 20.31 20.39 2.24
C THR A 424 20.92 20.35 3.63
N VAL A 425 22.08 20.99 3.86
CA VAL A 425 22.88 20.81 5.10
C VAL A 425 22.16 21.18 6.39
N HIS A 426 21.20 22.09 6.35
CA HIS A 426 20.42 22.53 7.52
C HIS A 426 18.95 22.09 7.47
N GLY A 427 18.60 21.21 6.54
CA GLY A 427 17.24 20.71 6.31
C GLY A 427 16.55 21.33 5.09
N PRO A 428 15.38 20.80 4.70
CA PRO A 428 14.62 21.28 3.56
C PRO A 428 14.14 22.73 3.76
N GLY A 429 14.25 23.56 2.74
CA GLY A 429 13.84 24.98 2.77
C GLY A 429 14.88 25.92 3.39
N ILE A 430 16.07 25.43 3.74
CA ILE A 430 17.09 26.19 4.50
C ILE A 430 18.44 26.20 3.77
N GLY A 431 19.05 25.03 3.55
CA GLY A 431 20.38 24.94 2.94
C GLY A 431 21.48 25.75 3.66
N TYR A 432 22.64 25.95 3.03
CA TYR A 432 23.78 26.66 3.61
C TYR A 432 23.60 28.18 3.52
N ALA A 433 23.70 28.89 4.64
CA ALA A 433 23.45 30.32 4.74
C ALA A 433 22.08 30.76 4.17
N ASP A 434 21.02 29.99 4.48
CA ASP A 434 19.63 30.22 4.05
C ASP A 434 19.46 30.25 2.52
N ARG A 435 20.19 29.38 1.80
CA ARG A 435 20.21 29.28 0.33
C ARG A 435 20.19 27.82 -0.13
N GLU A 436 19.41 27.55 -1.17
CA GLU A 436 19.16 26.20 -1.73
C GLU A 436 19.53 26.07 -3.22
N ASN A 437 20.31 27.01 -3.76
CA ASN A 437 20.77 27.05 -5.14
C ASN A 437 22.31 27.01 -5.26
N TRP A 438 22.99 26.47 -4.26
CA TRP A 438 24.42 26.18 -4.31
C TRP A 438 24.75 25.19 -5.42
N ARG A 439 25.77 25.55 -6.20
CA ARG A 439 26.23 24.80 -7.36
C ARG A 439 27.72 25.01 -7.59
N LEU A 440 28.29 24.13 -8.41
CA LEU A 440 29.62 24.34 -8.93
C LEU A 440 29.59 25.54 -9.92
N PRO A 441 30.51 26.50 -9.83
CA PRO A 441 30.52 27.70 -10.66
C PRO A 441 30.90 27.36 -12.09
N ARG A 442 30.41 28.14 -13.05
CA ARG A 442 30.91 28.13 -14.42
C ARG A 442 32.33 28.70 -14.47
N ALA A 443 33.05 28.38 -15.53
CA ALA A 443 34.43 28.84 -15.68
C ALA A 443 34.56 30.35 -15.68
N GLU A 444 33.62 31.07 -16.28
CA GLU A 444 33.60 32.55 -16.27
C GLU A 444 33.30 33.12 -14.88
N GLU A 445 32.42 32.47 -14.11
CA GLU A 445 32.07 32.88 -12.75
C GLU A 445 33.25 32.70 -11.81
N LEU A 446 33.91 31.53 -11.83
CA LEU A 446 35.06 31.32 -10.95
C LEU A 446 36.26 32.18 -11.38
N TYR A 447 36.44 32.38 -12.69
CA TYR A 447 37.52 33.23 -13.20
C TYR A 447 37.29 34.70 -12.88
N SER A 448 36.04 35.13 -12.66
CA SER A 448 35.76 36.48 -12.20
C SER A 448 36.25 36.76 -10.78
N LEU A 449 36.79 35.78 -10.04
CA LEU A 449 37.48 36.01 -8.77
C LEU A 449 38.99 36.26 -8.94
N VAL A 450 39.53 36.06 -10.15
CA VAL A 450 40.97 36.23 -10.39
C VAL A 450 41.31 37.71 -10.43
N GLU A 451 42.22 38.14 -9.55
CA GLU A 451 42.72 39.51 -9.47
C GLU A 451 44.10 39.58 -8.82
N GLY A 452 44.68 40.79 -8.79
CA GLY A 452 46.00 41.01 -8.21
C GLY A 452 47.16 40.75 -9.18
N VAL A 453 48.38 40.74 -8.63
CA VAL A 453 49.64 40.72 -9.43
C VAL A 453 50.63 39.64 -8.99
N ALA A 454 50.27 38.81 -8.00
CA ALA A 454 51.13 37.75 -7.46
C ALA A 454 50.27 36.61 -6.86
N ASP A 455 50.86 35.43 -6.72
CA ASP A 455 50.23 34.26 -6.10
C ASP A 455 49.87 34.50 -4.61
N PRO A 456 48.63 34.21 -4.18
CA PRO A 456 47.49 33.77 -4.99
C PRO A 456 46.79 34.94 -5.69
N TYR A 457 46.43 34.76 -6.96
CA TYR A 457 45.71 35.74 -7.78
C TYR A 457 44.22 35.79 -7.43
N ILE A 458 43.89 36.26 -6.23
CA ILE A 458 42.54 36.45 -5.70
C ILE A 458 42.57 37.45 -4.54
N ASN A 459 41.47 38.14 -4.26
CA ASN A 459 41.36 38.97 -3.05
C ASN A 459 41.39 38.13 -1.76
N THR A 460 42.55 38.03 -1.14
CA THR A 460 42.77 37.25 0.09
C THR A 460 42.10 37.86 1.34
N THR A 461 41.59 39.10 1.24
CA THR A 461 40.77 39.69 2.31
C THR A 461 39.33 39.18 2.22
N ALA A 462 38.77 39.15 1.00
CA ALA A 462 37.43 38.63 0.74
C ALA A 462 37.36 37.09 0.80
N PHE A 463 38.44 36.41 0.44
CA PHE A 463 38.61 34.96 0.45
C PHE A 463 39.89 34.56 1.20
N PRO A 464 39.86 34.50 2.54
CA PRO A 464 41.05 34.16 3.34
C PRO A 464 41.58 32.75 3.07
N ASN A 465 42.91 32.58 3.13
CA ASN A 465 43.59 31.29 2.93
C ASN A 465 43.08 30.47 1.73
N PRO A 466 43.04 31.07 0.51
CA PRO A 466 42.48 30.42 -0.66
C PRO A 466 43.34 29.22 -1.09
N VAL A 467 42.74 28.33 -1.88
CA VAL A 467 43.46 27.19 -2.46
C VAL A 467 44.08 27.61 -3.79
N SER A 468 45.41 27.74 -3.86
CA SER A 468 46.14 28.15 -5.07
C SER A 468 46.15 27.13 -6.23
N PRO A 469 46.15 25.80 -6.01
CA PRO A 469 46.02 24.81 -7.08
C PRO A 469 44.70 24.91 -7.87
N ALA A 470 44.51 23.99 -8.82
CA ALA A 470 43.32 23.98 -9.65
C ALA A 470 42.03 23.77 -8.83
N THR A 471 41.01 24.56 -9.14
CA THR A 471 39.64 24.46 -8.61
C THR A 471 38.68 24.15 -9.74
N TRP A 472 37.79 23.17 -9.54
CA TRP A 472 36.83 22.73 -10.54
C TRP A 472 35.79 23.79 -10.90
N THR A 473 35.34 23.75 -12.16
CA THR A 473 34.20 24.52 -12.66
C THR A 473 33.21 23.57 -13.33
N ALA A 474 31.95 23.97 -13.48
CA ALA A 474 30.91 23.23 -14.16
C ALA A 474 30.98 23.32 -15.70
N SER A 475 32.08 23.86 -16.27
CA SER A 475 32.22 24.02 -17.72
C SER A 475 33.07 22.92 -18.33
N ARG A 476 32.61 22.38 -19.46
CA ARG A 476 33.34 21.42 -20.28
C ARG A 476 34.66 21.99 -20.81
N GLY A 477 35.63 21.12 -21.14
CA GLY A 477 36.86 21.50 -21.82
C GLY A 477 36.63 22.11 -23.21
N ILE A 478 37.58 22.94 -23.67
CA ILE A 478 37.49 23.68 -24.94
C ILE A 478 38.18 22.96 -26.10
N SER A 479 37.93 23.44 -27.32
CA SER A 479 38.45 22.88 -28.57
C SER A 479 39.99 22.79 -28.57
N GLY A 480 40.53 21.66 -29.02
CA GLY A 480 41.98 21.40 -29.01
C GLY A 480 42.45 20.53 -27.82
N SER A 481 41.55 20.19 -26.90
CA SER A 481 41.66 19.07 -25.98
C SER A 481 40.55 18.06 -26.24
N PRO A 482 40.62 16.82 -25.71
CA PRO A 482 39.47 15.92 -25.68
C PRO A 482 38.33 16.57 -24.86
N MET A 483 37.50 17.38 -25.53
CA MET A 483 36.61 18.38 -24.90
C MET A 483 35.70 17.74 -23.85
N ASP A 484 35.13 16.58 -24.15
CA ASP A 484 34.22 15.86 -23.27
C ASP A 484 34.91 15.20 -22.07
N GLN A 485 36.18 14.79 -22.21
CA GLN A 485 36.93 14.14 -21.13
C GLN A 485 37.43 15.15 -20.09
N PHE A 486 37.60 16.41 -20.49
CA PHE A 486 38.17 17.46 -19.65
C PHE A 486 37.08 18.40 -19.11
N ALA A 487 37.35 18.99 -17.95
CA ALA A 487 36.60 20.12 -17.41
C ALA A 487 37.55 21.29 -17.18
N ARG A 488 37.02 22.51 -17.29
CA ARG A 488 37.79 23.72 -17.02
C ARG A 488 38.03 23.90 -15.53
N THR A 489 39.17 24.47 -15.20
CA THR A 489 39.55 24.84 -13.84
C THR A 489 40.08 26.26 -13.81
N VAL A 490 40.02 26.88 -12.63
CA VAL A 490 40.76 28.12 -12.36
C VAL A 490 41.94 27.77 -11.46
N VAL A 491 43.12 28.24 -11.84
CA VAL A 491 44.37 28.04 -11.09
C VAL A 491 44.83 29.37 -10.52
N PHE A 492 44.48 29.61 -9.25
CA PHE A 492 44.79 30.87 -8.57
C PHE A 492 46.28 31.09 -8.34
N MET A 493 47.13 30.05 -8.41
CA MET A 493 48.59 30.18 -8.41
C MET A 493 49.13 31.01 -9.59
N TYR A 494 48.44 30.96 -10.73
CA TYR A 494 48.89 31.58 -11.98
C TYR A 494 47.90 32.63 -12.53
N GLY A 495 46.73 32.79 -11.89
CA GLY A 495 45.68 33.69 -12.36
C GLY A 495 45.14 33.29 -13.73
N SER A 496 45.05 31.99 -14.00
CA SER A 496 44.72 31.48 -15.34
C SER A 496 43.61 30.43 -15.32
N LEU A 497 42.93 30.33 -16.46
CA LEU A 497 42.08 29.20 -16.79
C LEU A 497 42.96 28.04 -17.27
N ASN A 498 42.65 26.84 -16.82
CA ASN A 498 43.26 25.61 -17.28
C ASN A 498 42.15 24.56 -17.50
N GLN A 499 42.54 23.34 -17.83
CA GLN A 499 41.62 22.23 -18.02
C GLN A 499 42.31 20.93 -17.66
N PHE A 500 41.58 20.04 -16.99
CA PHE A 500 42.09 18.75 -16.56
C PHE A 500 41.09 17.63 -16.80
N ASP A 501 41.58 16.41 -16.89
CA ASP A 501 40.76 15.20 -16.99
C ASP A 501 39.81 15.11 -15.78
N LYS A 502 38.51 14.91 -16.05
CA LYS A 502 37.44 14.85 -15.03
C LYS A 502 37.65 13.78 -13.95
N SER A 503 38.51 12.79 -14.19
CA SER A 503 38.86 11.74 -13.23
C SER A 503 39.87 12.16 -12.16
N LEU A 504 40.60 13.27 -12.36
CA LEU A 504 41.57 13.78 -11.40
C LEU A 504 40.90 14.47 -10.20
N SER A 505 41.63 14.60 -9.10
CA SER A 505 41.10 15.21 -7.87
C SER A 505 41.58 16.65 -7.69
N TYR A 506 40.65 17.60 -7.69
CA TYR A 506 40.92 19.04 -7.51
C TYR A 506 39.90 19.70 -6.57
N ALA A 507 40.23 20.92 -6.16
CA ALA A 507 39.51 21.63 -5.13
C ALA A 507 38.13 22.12 -5.61
N ILE A 508 37.23 22.39 -4.66
CA ILE A 508 35.84 22.75 -4.92
C ILE A 508 35.55 24.07 -4.23
N HIS A 509 34.94 25.00 -4.98
CA HIS A 509 34.47 26.27 -4.46
C HIS A 509 33.08 26.51 -5.02
N CYS A 510 32.09 26.64 -4.13
CA CYS A 510 30.69 26.67 -4.51
C CYS A 510 30.15 28.11 -4.57
N VAL A 511 29.19 28.31 -5.48
CA VAL A 511 28.52 29.57 -5.73
C VAL A 511 27.00 29.40 -5.66
N SER A 512 26.29 30.46 -5.35
CA SER A 512 24.83 30.60 -5.34
C SER A 512 24.47 31.96 -5.96
N ASP A 513 23.31 32.05 -6.61
CA ASP A 513 22.80 33.26 -7.29
C ASP A 513 21.57 33.91 -6.66
#